data_AF-A0AA88HIC8-F1
#
_entry.id   AF-A0AA88HIC8-F1
#
_cell.length_a   1.000
_cell.length_b   1.000
_cell.length_c   1.000
_cell.angle_alpha   90.00
_cell.angle_beta   90.00
_cell.angle_gamma   90.00
#
_symmetry.space_group_name_H-M   'P 1'
#
loop_
_entity.id
_entity.type
_entity.pdbx_description
1 polymer ?
#
loop_
_entity_poly.entity_id
_entity_poly.type
_entity_poly.pdbx_seq_one_letter_code
_entity_poly.pdbx_strand_id
1 'polypeptide(L)'
;QKIIWKLLEVRSSMPSQDSLFYKYTSVGLIGFLVISLIGLAIALLSINVRVHDDYWVWNVDIKKCSVNNKRASDTVANGQHVRKKLKNLSITTDPKTSDQVNSLHSSYAQSCAGRCDTIGTDSSAPCQCNKPCINYGDCCSDYEQVCLSCVDRCDIGYNSQFPCQCNTQCPNHGNCCFDFDALCEGGSGGGSVTDTELRDLSSQLFILDEANSAASAVLNLQGSTSQGSYTDKAPEPLFTSVPEDLLNSGTYAMFRSTWDNYVYDVTIAEDVTEEERIEETTLIDAILASDVGQTAANFLISKGYFADLASYRSYFDTIWFGLYTRGGGPLGSSGFEHVLVGEIKDGISGFHNWARFWEEERIGEMNYLGYIKTADLNGNTLIEMPMQWQGYNKAISSILVGTSPELELSLYTVCFVTRPNSKCPVAANGQFFSVQTYDLKQNGGTYVGTAYPTF
;
A
#
# COMPACT_ATOMS: atom_id res chain seq x y z
N GLN A 1 28.15 -19.32 15.99
CA GLN A 1 27.42 -20.36 16.75
C GLN A 1 28.08 -20.81 18.08
N LYS A 2 29.23 -20.27 18.54
CA LYS A 2 29.75 -20.49 19.92
C LYS A 2 29.76 -19.24 20.82
N ILE A 3 29.07 -18.18 20.41
CA ILE A 3 28.88 -16.94 21.20
C ILE A 3 27.41 -16.77 21.65
N ILE A 4 26.48 -17.53 21.06
CA ILE A 4 25.03 -17.46 21.36
C ILE A 4 24.65 -18.26 22.62
N TRP A 5 25.54 -19.14 23.13
CA TRP A 5 25.24 -19.98 24.30
C TRP A 5 25.68 -19.41 25.65
N LYS A 6 26.27 -18.20 25.72
CA LYS A 6 26.76 -17.61 26.98
C LYS A 6 25.93 -16.40 27.48
N LEU A 7 24.89 -16.03 26.73
CA LEU A 7 23.95 -14.95 27.09
C LEU A 7 22.61 -15.46 27.63
N LEU A 8 22.40 -16.78 27.72
CA LEU A 8 21.17 -17.40 28.22
C LEU A 8 21.26 -17.94 29.65
N GLU A 9 22.34 -17.66 30.38
CA GLU A 9 22.58 -18.22 31.73
C GLU A 9 22.68 -17.17 32.85
N VAL A 10 22.15 -15.96 32.62
CA VAL A 10 22.06 -14.88 33.64
C VAL A 10 20.61 -14.49 33.96
N ARG A 11 19.61 -15.27 33.51
CA ARG A 11 18.19 -15.01 33.81
C ARG A 11 17.56 -16.11 34.66
N SER A 12 18.15 -16.41 35.82
CA SER A 12 17.48 -17.27 36.84
C SER A 12 18.12 -17.17 38.24
N SER A 13 17.98 -16.03 38.91
CA SER A 13 18.12 -15.83 40.37
C SER A 13 18.00 -14.32 40.61
N MET A 14 17.05 -13.70 41.31
CA MET A 14 16.37 -13.99 42.58
C MET A 14 15.25 -12.90 42.79
N PRO A 15 14.46 -12.91 43.89
CA PRO A 15 13.03 -12.56 43.90
C PRO A 15 12.61 -11.18 44.50
N SER A 16 11.33 -10.86 44.24
CA SER A 16 10.31 -10.04 44.93
C SER A 16 10.61 -9.02 46.06
N GLN A 17 10.00 -7.83 45.86
CA GLN A 17 9.24 -6.94 46.77
C GLN A 17 9.93 -5.95 47.75
N ASP A 18 9.53 -4.68 47.56
CA ASP A 18 9.16 -3.61 48.52
C ASP A 18 10.14 -2.85 49.46
N SER A 19 10.12 -1.52 49.24
CA SER A 19 10.25 -0.39 50.18
C SER A 19 11.63 -0.04 50.78
N LEU A 20 12.11 1.17 50.50
CA LEU A 20 12.28 2.28 51.45
C LEU A 20 13.30 3.33 50.97
N PHE A 21 12.87 4.58 51.11
CA PHE A 21 13.57 5.84 50.88
C PHE A 21 14.79 6.06 51.81
N TYR A 22 15.68 6.97 51.36
CA TYR A 22 16.59 7.85 52.13
C TYR A 22 17.98 7.35 52.61
N LYS A 23 19.06 7.72 51.89
CA LYS A 23 20.07 8.77 52.27
C LYS A 23 21.49 8.53 51.71
N TYR A 24 22.00 9.58 51.04
CA TYR A 24 23.36 10.16 51.02
C TYR A 24 24.58 9.39 50.46
N THR A 25 25.04 9.89 49.31
CA THR A 25 26.40 10.35 48.96
C THR A 25 27.60 9.53 49.44
N SER A 26 28.40 9.03 48.47
CA SER A 26 29.88 9.11 48.40
C SER A 26 30.51 7.99 47.54
N VAL A 27 30.22 7.87 46.24
CA VAL A 27 31.10 7.12 45.32
C VAL A 27 31.09 7.76 43.91
N GLY A 28 31.31 9.07 43.86
CA GLY A 28 31.55 9.80 42.61
C GLY A 28 33.02 10.11 42.46
N LEU A 29 33.88 9.10 42.22
CA LEU A 29 35.29 9.31 41.85
C LEU A 29 36.03 8.04 41.40
N ILE A 30 35.40 7.09 40.70
CA ILE A 30 36.11 5.95 40.05
C ILE A 30 35.61 5.67 38.62
N GLY A 31 34.44 6.18 38.20
CA GLY A 31 33.90 5.96 36.83
C GLY A 31 34.49 6.83 35.72
N PHE A 32 35.22 7.91 36.04
CA PHE A 32 35.67 8.90 35.04
C PHE A 32 37.10 8.68 34.51
N LEU A 33 37.85 7.71 35.02
CA LEU A 33 39.24 7.43 34.58
C LEU A 33 39.37 6.24 33.61
N VAL A 34 38.27 5.52 33.31
CA VAL A 34 38.29 4.38 32.36
C VAL A 34 37.80 4.77 30.96
N ILE A 35 37.09 5.90 30.81
CA ILE A 35 36.52 6.34 29.52
C ILE A 35 37.52 7.19 28.69
N SER A 36 38.54 7.80 29.30
CA SER A 36 39.56 8.58 28.56
C SER A 36 40.69 7.76 27.93
N LEU A 37 40.80 6.45 28.18
CA LEU A 37 41.85 5.59 27.58
C LEU A 37 41.35 4.73 26.40
N ILE A 38 40.05 4.67 26.16
CA ILE A 38 39.48 4.00 24.97
C ILE A 38 39.32 5.00 23.80
N GLY A 39 39.21 6.30 24.09
CA GLY A 39 39.14 7.36 23.08
C GLY A 39 40.46 7.66 22.34
N LEU A 40 41.61 7.31 22.89
CA LEU A 40 42.92 7.58 22.26
C LEU A 40 43.43 6.45 21.34
N ALA A 41 42.79 5.29 21.34
CA ALA A 41 43.18 4.14 20.52
C ALA A 41 42.46 4.06 19.16
N ILE A 42 41.41 4.87 18.94
CA ILE A 42 40.66 4.90 17.67
C ILE A 42 41.13 6.04 16.74
N ALA A 43 42.01 6.94 17.22
CA ALA A 43 42.54 8.05 16.44
C ALA A 43 43.84 7.76 15.66
N LEU A 44 44.32 6.51 15.60
CA LEU A 44 45.58 6.14 14.92
C LEU A 44 45.47 5.07 13.82
N LEU A 45 44.28 4.80 13.29
CA LEU A 45 44.11 3.97 12.08
C LEU A 45 43.35 4.75 11.00
N SER A 46 44.00 5.78 10.48
CA SER A 46 43.58 6.47 9.26
C SER A 46 43.93 5.61 8.03
N ILE A 47 42.99 4.79 7.56
CA ILE A 47 43.01 4.28 6.19
C ILE A 47 41.98 5.09 5.41
N ASN A 48 42.48 5.89 4.47
CA ASN A 48 41.68 6.62 3.49
C ASN A 48 40.89 5.64 2.61
N VAL A 49 39.57 5.62 2.74
CA VAL A 49 38.67 5.10 1.70
C VAL A 49 37.77 6.25 1.26
N ARG A 50 38.02 6.71 0.04
CA ARG A 50 37.16 7.64 -0.71
C ARG A 50 36.02 6.80 -1.27
N VAL A 51 34.79 7.09 -0.88
CA VAL A 51 33.59 6.53 -1.52
C VAL A 51 33.04 7.61 -2.45
N HIS A 52 32.99 7.31 -3.74
CA HIS A 52 32.24 8.07 -4.73
C HIS A 52 30.89 7.36 -4.92
N ASP A 53 29.81 8.13 -4.89
CA ASP A 53 28.47 7.73 -5.27
C ASP A 53 28.47 7.17 -6.70
N ASP A 54 27.75 6.06 -6.94
CA ASP A 54 27.05 5.83 -8.21
C ASP A 54 26.09 4.63 -8.12
N TYR A 55 24.96 4.81 -8.81
CA TYR A 55 23.74 4.01 -8.87
C TYR A 55 23.95 2.58 -9.42
N TRP A 56 23.22 1.60 -8.87
CA TRP A 56 23.14 0.25 -9.44
C TRP A 56 22.10 0.17 -10.56
N VAL A 57 22.58 0.05 -11.80
CA VAL A 57 21.83 -0.44 -12.96
C VAL A 57 22.10 -1.94 -13.10
N TRP A 58 21.05 -2.75 -13.17
CA TRP A 58 21.18 -4.17 -13.48
C TRP A 58 21.51 -4.35 -14.98
N ASN A 59 22.77 -4.63 -15.29
CA ASN A 59 23.19 -5.18 -16.58
C ASN A 59 23.54 -6.67 -16.39
N VAL A 60 22.76 -7.54 -17.01
CA VAL A 60 23.04 -8.98 -17.09
C VAL A 60 24.15 -9.20 -18.13
N ASP A 61 25.39 -9.43 -17.68
CA ASP A 61 26.53 -9.74 -18.54
C ASP A 61 26.71 -11.27 -18.67
N ILE A 62 26.37 -11.80 -19.86
CA ILE A 62 26.53 -13.21 -20.22
C ILE A 62 28.01 -13.44 -20.61
N LYS A 63 28.88 -13.71 -19.63
CA LYS A 63 30.24 -14.25 -19.89
C LYS A 63 30.67 -15.30 -18.87
N LYS A 64 30.20 -16.53 -19.08
CA LYS A 64 30.96 -17.75 -18.75
C LYS A 64 30.92 -18.73 -19.94
N CYS A 65 31.77 -18.48 -20.92
CA CYS A 65 32.29 -19.50 -21.80
C CYS A 65 33.82 -19.34 -21.83
N SER A 66 34.50 -20.20 -21.09
CA SER A 66 35.96 -20.27 -21.04
C SER A 66 36.46 -20.97 -22.30
N VAL A 67 37.25 -20.27 -23.12
CA VAL A 67 38.06 -20.89 -24.17
C VAL A 67 39.52 -20.61 -23.86
N ASN A 68 40.26 -21.68 -23.57
CA ASN A 68 41.71 -21.67 -23.47
C ASN A 68 42.33 -21.24 -24.81
N ASN A 69 43.11 -20.16 -24.83
CA ASN A 69 44.33 -20.18 -25.63
C ASN A 69 45.43 -19.22 -25.13
N LYS A 70 46.67 -19.70 -25.21
CA LYS A 70 47.90 -19.06 -24.74
C LYS A 70 48.31 -17.88 -25.64
N ARG A 71 48.73 -16.80 -24.96
CA ARG A 71 49.81 -15.83 -25.27
C ARG A 71 50.35 -15.77 -26.72
N ALA A 72 50.21 -14.60 -27.35
CA ALA A 72 51.26 -13.98 -28.18
C ALA A 72 51.02 -12.46 -28.26
N SER A 73 52.12 -11.72 -28.14
CA SER A 73 52.25 -10.27 -28.10
C SER A 73 52.43 -9.65 -29.50
N ASP A 74 52.27 -8.32 -29.53
CA ASP A 74 52.92 -7.35 -30.43
C ASP A 74 52.25 -6.91 -31.75
N THR A 75 52.07 -5.56 -31.81
CA THR A 75 52.26 -4.61 -32.94
C THR A 75 51.27 -4.51 -34.12
N VAL A 76 50.56 -3.35 -34.14
CA VAL A 76 50.58 -2.26 -35.15
C VAL A 76 50.40 -2.57 -36.66
N ALA A 77 49.33 -1.96 -37.19
CA ALA A 77 49.12 -1.34 -38.52
C ALA A 77 48.85 -2.17 -39.80
N ASN A 78 47.77 -1.72 -40.45
CA ASN A 78 47.49 -1.60 -41.88
C ASN A 78 47.31 -2.85 -42.76
N GLY A 79 46.30 -2.75 -43.64
CA GLY A 79 46.37 -3.32 -44.98
C GLY A 79 45.34 -4.40 -45.28
N GLN A 80 44.37 -4.03 -46.11
CA GLN A 80 43.46 -4.92 -46.81
C GLN A 80 44.19 -6.09 -47.47
N HIS A 81 43.78 -7.32 -47.13
CA HIS A 81 43.76 -8.58 -47.91
C HIS A 81 43.69 -9.68 -46.84
N VAL A 82 42.52 -10.28 -46.55
CA VAL A 82 42.15 -11.58 -47.13
C VAL A 82 40.61 -11.68 -47.23
N ARG A 83 40.03 -11.20 -48.34
CA ARG A 83 38.78 -11.78 -48.87
C ARG A 83 39.13 -13.14 -49.47
N LYS A 84 39.31 -14.17 -48.63
CA LYS A 84 39.37 -15.60 -49.03
C LYS A 84 39.45 -16.53 -47.82
N LYS A 85 38.43 -16.51 -46.95
CA LYS A 85 38.00 -17.67 -46.12
C LYS A 85 36.67 -17.39 -45.40
N LEU A 86 35.65 -16.99 -46.17
CA LEU A 86 34.24 -17.08 -45.75
C LEU A 86 33.53 -18.11 -46.64
N LYS A 87 34.12 -19.31 -46.67
CA LYS A 87 33.44 -20.54 -47.11
C LYS A 87 33.79 -21.56 -46.03
N ASN A 88 32.77 -22.00 -45.30
CA ASN A 88 32.78 -23.00 -44.23
C ASN A 88 32.82 -22.46 -42.79
N LEU A 89 31.95 -21.51 -42.46
CA LEU A 89 31.38 -21.46 -41.10
C LEU A 89 29.91 -21.86 -41.21
N SER A 90 29.66 -23.17 -41.14
CA SER A 90 28.33 -23.72 -40.91
C SER A 90 27.99 -23.49 -39.44
N ILE A 91 27.21 -22.45 -39.15
CA ILE A 91 26.54 -22.32 -37.86
C ILE A 91 25.42 -23.37 -37.87
N THR A 92 25.65 -24.50 -37.21
CA THR A 92 24.57 -25.40 -36.84
C THR A 92 23.81 -24.76 -35.69
N THR A 93 22.75 -24.02 -36.01
CA THR A 93 21.75 -23.64 -35.01
C THR A 93 21.00 -24.89 -34.57
N ASP A 94 20.85 -25.07 -33.25
CA ASP A 94 19.98 -26.10 -32.69
C ASP A 94 18.54 -25.81 -33.15
N PRO A 95 17.83 -26.77 -33.77
CA PRO A 95 16.49 -26.56 -34.32
C PRO A 95 15.50 -25.99 -33.29
N LYS A 96 15.67 -26.32 -32.00
CA LYS A 96 14.78 -25.82 -30.93
C LYS A 96 14.93 -24.32 -30.64
N THR A 97 16.12 -23.74 -30.83
CA THR A 97 16.37 -22.31 -30.59
C THR A 97 15.93 -21.46 -31.79
N SER A 98 15.99 -22.01 -33.00
CA SER A 98 15.43 -21.37 -34.20
C SER A 98 13.91 -21.27 -34.11
N ASP A 99 13.23 -22.30 -33.62
CA ASP A 99 11.77 -22.31 -33.50
C ASP A 99 11.26 -21.32 -32.43
N GLN A 100 11.99 -21.15 -31.32
CA GLN A 100 11.63 -20.17 -30.28
C GLN A 100 11.87 -18.72 -30.71
N VAL A 101 12.95 -18.42 -31.44
CA VAL A 101 13.21 -17.08 -31.99
C VAL A 101 12.23 -16.74 -33.11
N ASN A 102 11.84 -17.72 -33.94
CA ASN A 102 10.82 -17.55 -34.97
C ASN A 102 9.41 -17.39 -34.36
N SER A 103 9.11 -18.07 -33.25
CA SER A 103 7.87 -17.92 -32.48
C SER A 103 7.75 -16.52 -31.84
N LEU A 104 8.85 -15.98 -31.30
CA LEU A 104 8.90 -14.62 -30.72
C LEU A 104 8.84 -13.52 -31.79
N HIS A 105 9.47 -13.72 -32.95
CA HIS A 105 9.31 -12.82 -34.10
C HIS A 105 7.87 -12.83 -34.64
N SER A 106 7.23 -14.00 -34.67
CA SER A 106 5.85 -14.15 -35.15
C SER A 106 4.83 -13.47 -34.22
N SER A 107 5.03 -13.51 -32.90
CA SER A 107 4.12 -12.85 -31.95
C SER A 107 4.28 -11.33 -31.93
N TYR A 108 5.50 -10.81 -32.12
CA TYR A 108 5.76 -9.37 -32.21
C TYR A 108 5.25 -8.76 -33.53
N ALA A 109 5.39 -9.48 -34.64
CA ALA A 109 4.89 -9.04 -35.95
C ALA A 109 3.35 -8.98 -36.02
N GLN A 110 2.65 -9.67 -35.13
CA GLN A 110 1.18 -9.69 -35.03
C GLN A 110 0.60 -8.61 -34.10
N SER A 111 1.46 -7.85 -33.42
CA SER A 111 1.06 -6.80 -32.48
C SER A 111 1.47 -5.41 -32.96
N CYS A 112 0.73 -4.40 -32.52
CA CYS A 112 1.09 -2.99 -32.72
C CYS A 112 2.01 -2.39 -31.65
N ALA A 113 2.44 -3.16 -30.65
CA ALA A 113 3.34 -2.68 -29.61
C ALA A 113 4.68 -2.18 -30.20
N GLY A 114 4.93 -0.87 -30.11
CA GLY A 114 6.12 -0.22 -30.69
C GLY A 114 6.10 -0.06 -32.21
N ARG A 115 4.94 -0.29 -32.86
CA ARG A 115 4.75 -0.21 -34.33
C ARG A 115 3.68 0.80 -34.75
N CYS A 116 3.15 1.59 -33.80
CA CYS A 116 2.16 2.62 -34.06
C CYS A 116 2.69 3.70 -35.01
N ASP A 117 1.80 4.18 -35.89
CA ASP A 117 2.04 5.24 -36.87
C ASP A 117 3.29 5.02 -37.75
N THR A 118 3.55 3.76 -38.10
CA THR A 118 4.59 3.40 -39.05
C THR A 118 4.34 4.07 -40.41
N ILE A 119 5.37 4.73 -40.94
CA ILE A 119 5.28 5.46 -42.22
C ILE A 119 5.18 4.43 -43.35
N GLY A 120 4.02 4.41 -44.04
CA GLY A 120 3.77 3.50 -45.15
C GLY A 120 3.44 2.08 -44.69
N THR A 121 3.44 1.13 -45.63
CA THR A 121 3.12 -0.27 -45.36
C THR A 121 4.36 -1.05 -44.93
N ASP A 122 4.28 -1.73 -43.80
CA ASP A 122 5.30 -2.67 -43.33
C ASP A 122 5.10 -4.03 -44.01
N SER A 123 5.83 -4.25 -45.11
CA SER A 123 5.82 -5.51 -45.86
C SER A 123 6.45 -6.70 -45.11
N SER A 124 7.08 -6.45 -43.95
CA SER A 124 7.71 -7.50 -43.15
C SER A 124 6.78 -8.11 -42.09
N ALA A 125 5.58 -7.55 -41.94
CA ALA A 125 4.59 -7.97 -40.96
C ALA A 125 3.26 -8.43 -41.59
N PRO A 126 2.53 -9.35 -40.94
CA PRO A 126 1.25 -9.85 -41.43
C PRO A 126 0.10 -8.83 -41.32
N CYS A 127 0.30 -7.71 -40.61
CA CYS A 127 -0.71 -6.69 -40.36
C CYS A 127 -0.05 -5.31 -40.15
N GLN A 128 -0.86 -4.26 -40.31
CA GLN A 128 -0.44 -2.87 -40.27
C GLN A 128 -0.86 -2.17 -38.97
N CYS A 129 -0.11 -1.15 -38.57
CA CYS A 129 -0.34 -0.35 -37.36
C CYS A 129 -0.30 1.15 -37.66
N ASN A 130 -0.69 1.51 -38.88
CA ASN A 130 -0.72 2.87 -39.40
C ASN A 130 -2.17 3.34 -39.56
N LYS A 131 -2.38 4.65 -39.59
CA LYS A 131 -3.73 5.22 -39.74
C LYS A 131 -4.52 4.70 -40.96
N PRO A 132 -3.91 4.47 -42.14
CA PRO A 132 -4.63 3.93 -43.29
C PRO A 132 -5.17 2.51 -43.14
N CYS A 133 -4.65 1.69 -42.20
CA CYS A 133 -5.01 0.27 -42.12
C CYS A 133 -6.51 0.01 -41.93
N ILE A 134 -7.22 0.95 -41.28
CA ILE A 134 -8.67 0.86 -41.06
C ILE A 134 -9.41 0.85 -42.40
N ASN A 135 -8.94 1.63 -43.38
CA ASN A 135 -9.57 1.74 -44.69
C ASN A 135 -9.28 0.53 -45.57
N TYR A 136 -8.13 -0.13 -45.39
CA TYR A 136 -7.72 -1.29 -46.16
C TYR A 136 -8.12 -2.62 -45.50
N GLY A 137 -8.54 -2.60 -44.23
CA GLY A 137 -8.94 -3.79 -43.47
C GLY A 137 -7.77 -4.71 -43.11
N ASP A 138 -6.56 -4.16 -42.99
CA ASP A 138 -5.31 -4.89 -42.73
C ASP A 138 -4.65 -4.52 -41.38
N CYS A 139 -5.38 -3.88 -40.47
CA CYS A 139 -4.91 -3.58 -39.13
C CYS A 139 -4.58 -4.84 -38.32
N CYS A 140 -3.57 -4.77 -37.45
CA CYS A 140 -3.40 -5.79 -36.42
C CYS A 140 -4.61 -5.79 -35.47
N SER A 141 -4.91 -6.94 -34.88
CA SER A 141 -6.10 -7.12 -34.03
C SER A 141 -6.07 -6.26 -32.76
N ASP A 142 -4.89 -5.83 -32.32
CA ASP A 142 -4.67 -5.00 -31.14
C ASP A 142 -4.50 -3.51 -31.46
N TYR A 143 -4.64 -3.10 -32.73
CA TYR A 143 -4.36 -1.74 -33.18
C TYR A 143 -5.15 -0.66 -32.42
N GLU A 144 -6.45 -0.86 -32.19
CA GLU A 144 -7.27 0.10 -31.44
C GLU A 144 -6.81 0.23 -29.98
N GLN A 145 -6.53 -0.90 -29.33
CA GLN A 145 -6.14 -0.95 -27.92
C GLN A 145 -4.73 -0.41 -27.68
N VAL A 146 -3.81 -0.61 -28.62
CA VAL A 146 -2.39 -0.24 -28.45
C VAL A 146 -2.09 1.16 -28.99
N CYS A 147 -2.69 1.55 -30.12
CA CYS A 147 -2.35 2.81 -30.79
C CYS A 147 -3.40 3.92 -30.60
N LEU A 148 -4.67 3.57 -30.33
CA LEU A 148 -5.77 4.54 -30.27
C LEU A 148 -6.34 4.77 -28.86
N SER A 149 -5.83 4.09 -27.84
CA SER A 149 -6.29 4.18 -26.44
C SER A 149 -5.27 4.86 -25.52
N CYS A 150 -5.75 5.45 -24.42
CA CYS A 150 -4.95 6.03 -23.35
C CYS A 150 -4.56 5.07 -22.22
N VAL A 151 -4.89 3.78 -22.32
CA VAL A 151 -4.41 2.77 -21.36
C VAL A 151 -2.89 2.84 -21.28
N ASP A 152 -2.36 3.07 -20.07
CA ASP A 152 -0.94 3.26 -19.75
C ASP A 152 -0.22 4.38 -20.54
N ARG A 153 -0.97 5.34 -21.09
CA ARG A 153 -0.44 6.43 -21.93
C ARG A 153 -0.77 7.84 -21.44
N CYS A 154 -1.53 7.98 -20.36
CA CYS A 154 -1.76 9.29 -19.73
C CYS A 154 -0.44 9.96 -19.36
N ASP A 155 -0.38 11.29 -19.50
CA ASP A 155 0.77 12.14 -19.16
C ASP A 155 2.07 11.89 -19.94
N ILE A 156 2.07 11.02 -20.95
CA ILE A 156 3.20 10.89 -21.89
C ILE A 156 3.26 12.17 -22.74
N GLY A 157 4.41 12.85 -22.69
CA GLY A 157 4.69 14.02 -23.53
C GLY A 157 4.46 13.73 -25.01
N TYR A 158 4.22 14.77 -25.81
CA TYR A 158 3.90 14.61 -27.23
C TYR A 158 4.86 13.64 -27.93
N ASN A 159 4.29 12.59 -28.53
CA ASN A 159 5.05 11.61 -29.29
C ASN A 159 4.37 11.41 -30.65
N SER A 160 5.11 11.73 -31.72
CA SER A 160 4.66 11.63 -33.10
C SER A 160 4.54 10.19 -33.62
N GLN A 161 4.93 9.19 -32.83
CA GLN A 161 4.73 7.76 -33.15
C GLN A 161 3.32 7.29 -32.78
N PHE A 162 2.52 8.13 -32.13
CA PHE A 162 1.14 7.80 -31.80
C PHE A 162 0.14 8.57 -32.66
N PRO A 163 -0.88 7.88 -33.22
CA PRO A 163 -1.94 8.52 -34.00
C PRO A 163 -2.79 9.54 -33.21
N CYS A 164 -2.81 9.41 -31.88
CA CYS A 164 -3.50 10.28 -30.93
C CYS A 164 -2.65 10.46 -29.66
N GLN A 165 -2.95 11.49 -28.88
CA GLN A 165 -2.21 11.90 -27.70
C GLN A 165 -3.06 11.71 -26.44
N CYS A 166 -2.38 11.47 -25.31
CA CYS A 166 -3.00 11.26 -24.00
C CYS A 166 -2.41 12.22 -22.95
N ASN A 167 -1.87 13.34 -23.40
CA ASN A 167 -1.39 14.41 -22.52
C ASN A 167 -2.43 15.54 -22.43
N THR A 168 -2.31 16.33 -21.38
CA THR A 168 -3.18 17.48 -21.08
C THR A 168 -3.19 18.58 -22.15
N GLN A 169 -2.29 18.54 -23.14
CA GLN A 169 -2.28 19.47 -24.27
C GLN A 169 -3.09 18.97 -25.46
N CYS A 170 -3.46 17.69 -25.51
CA CYS A 170 -4.21 17.13 -26.63
C CYS A 170 -5.56 17.81 -26.91
N PRO A 171 -6.32 18.33 -25.91
CA PRO A 171 -7.58 19.02 -26.19
C PRO A 171 -7.36 20.32 -26.97
N ASN A 172 -6.26 21.02 -26.68
CA ASN A 172 -5.87 22.26 -27.37
C ASN A 172 -5.47 22.01 -28.83
N HIS A 173 -5.02 20.80 -29.14
CA HIS A 173 -4.56 20.40 -30.47
C HIS A 173 -5.56 19.54 -31.24
N GLY A 174 -6.68 19.16 -30.63
CA GLY A 174 -7.71 18.31 -31.24
C GLY A 174 -7.19 16.93 -31.65
N ASN A 175 -6.21 16.39 -30.92
CA ASN A 175 -5.56 15.13 -31.24
C ASN A 175 -5.60 14.11 -30.08
N CYS A 176 -6.55 14.25 -29.15
CA CYS A 176 -6.74 13.29 -28.06
C CYS A 176 -7.14 11.90 -28.57
N CYS A 177 -6.74 10.86 -27.85
CA CYS A 177 -7.32 9.54 -28.01
C CYS A 177 -8.78 9.53 -27.54
N PHE A 178 -9.58 8.57 -28.03
CA PHE A 178 -11.03 8.58 -27.85
C PHE A 178 -11.47 8.40 -26.39
N ASP A 179 -10.60 7.83 -25.57
CA ASP A 179 -10.78 7.52 -24.16
C ASP A 179 -9.98 8.45 -23.24
N PHE A 180 -9.42 9.54 -23.77
CA PHE A 180 -8.65 10.52 -22.99
C PHE A 180 -9.46 11.09 -21.83
N ASP A 181 -10.68 11.56 -22.07
CA ASP A 181 -11.51 12.14 -21.01
C ASP A 181 -11.85 11.09 -19.93
N ALA A 182 -12.08 9.85 -20.36
CA ALA A 182 -12.47 8.74 -19.50
C ALA A 182 -11.30 8.17 -18.67
N LEU A 183 -10.08 8.16 -19.21
CA LEU A 183 -8.90 7.57 -18.58
C LEU A 183 -7.96 8.59 -17.96
N CYS A 184 -7.93 9.82 -18.48
CA CYS A 184 -6.94 10.84 -18.10
C CYS A 184 -7.55 12.15 -17.55
N GLU A 185 -8.80 12.54 -17.84
CA GLU A 185 -9.42 13.75 -17.25
C GLU A 185 -10.21 13.49 -15.95
N GLY A 186 -10.34 12.24 -15.52
CA GLY A 186 -11.11 11.84 -14.33
C GLY A 186 -10.49 12.15 -12.95
N GLY A 187 -9.28 12.72 -12.88
CA GLY A 187 -8.67 13.08 -11.59
C GLY A 187 -7.26 13.66 -11.66
N SER A 188 -7.05 14.74 -10.91
CA SER A 188 -5.78 15.21 -10.32
C SER A 188 -4.73 15.91 -11.20
N GLY A 189 -4.36 17.11 -10.76
CA GLY A 189 -2.95 17.48 -10.73
C GLY A 189 -2.27 16.74 -9.57
N GLY A 190 -1.23 15.96 -9.88
CA GLY A 190 -0.54 15.06 -8.96
C GLY A 190 -0.35 13.73 -9.67
N GLY A 191 0.89 13.31 -9.94
CA GLY A 191 1.20 12.21 -10.85
C GLY A 191 0.36 10.97 -10.53
N SER A 192 -0.44 10.51 -11.50
CA SER A 192 -1.43 9.46 -11.28
C SER A 192 -0.79 8.24 -10.64
N VAL A 193 -1.20 7.95 -9.40
CA VAL A 193 -0.78 6.75 -8.68
C VAL A 193 -1.39 5.54 -9.38
N THR A 194 -0.55 4.61 -9.82
CA THR A 194 -1.02 3.40 -10.52
C THR A 194 -1.56 2.36 -9.54
N ASP A 195 -2.37 1.43 -10.03
CA ASP A 195 -2.89 0.31 -9.22
C ASP A 195 -1.78 -0.59 -8.66
N THR A 196 -0.70 -0.76 -9.43
CA THR A 196 0.48 -1.51 -9.00
C THR A 196 1.15 -0.81 -7.82
N GLU A 197 1.31 0.52 -7.88
CA GLU A 197 1.90 1.29 -6.79
C GLU A 197 1.06 1.23 -5.51
N LEU A 198 -0.27 1.21 -5.62
CA LEU A 198 -1.16 1.04 -4.46
C LEU A 198 -1.02 -0.36 -3.84
N ARG A 199 -0.91 -1.41 -4.66
CA ARG A 199 -0.69 -2.79 -4.19
C ARG A 199 0.69 -2.96 -3.55
N ASP A 200 1.72 -2.37 -4.14
CA ASP A 200 3.09 -2.42 -3.63
C ASP A 200 3.19 -1.66 -2.29
N LEU A 201 2.63 -0.46 -2.23
CA LEU A 201 2.58 0.33 -1.00
C LEU A 201 1.79 -0.41 0.09
N SER A 202 0.57 -0.86 -0.20
CA SER A 202 -0.23 -1.58 0.80
C SER A 202 0.49 -2.84 1.29
N SER A 203 1.12 -3.63 0.41
CA SER A 203 1.94 -4.77 0.83
C SER A 203 3.06 -4.35 1.78
N GLN A 204 3.73 -3.24 1.50
CA GLN A 204 4.77 -2.69 2.37
C GLN A 204 4.20 -2.24 3.72
N LEU A 205 3.05 -1.57 3.75
CA LEU A 205 2.41 -1.13 4.99
C LEU A 205 2.04 -2.32 5.88
N PHE A 206 1.49 -3.40 5.30
CA PHE A 206 1.19 -4.62 6.04
C PHE A 206 2.44 -5.30 6.63
N ILE A 207 3.57 -5.27 5.92
CA ILE A 207 4.85 -5.80 6.45
C ILE A 207 5.36 -4.95 7.61
N LEU A 208 5.27 -3.61 7.48
CA LEU A 208 5.68 -2.70 8.56
C LEU A 208 4.78 -2.82 9.79
N ASP A 209 3.52 -3.21 9.59
CA ASP A 209 2.56 -3.40 10.67
C ASP A 209 2.81 -4.65 11.51
N GLU A 210 3.60 -5.63 11.05
CA GLU A 210 3.74 -6.93 11.74
C GLU A 210 4.08 -6.81 13.23
N ALA A 211 4.90 -5.82 13.62
CA ALA A 211 5.31 -5.59 15.00
C ALA A 211 4.17 -5.08 15.91
N ASN A 212 3.21 -4.36 15.34
CA ASN A 212 2.04 -3.82 16.04
C ASN A 212 0.75 -4.58 15.67
N SER A 213 0.85 -5.62 14.83
CA SER A 213 -0.28 -6.43 14.43
C SER A 213 -0.73 -7.37 15.56
N ALA A 214 -2.04 -7.45 15.75
CA ALA A 214 -2.68 -8.46 16.58
C ALA A 214 -2.98 -9.75 15.79
N ALA A 215 -2.08 -10.14 14.87
CA ALA A 215 -2.20 -11.33 14.03
C ALA A 215 -2.34 -12.65 14.82
N SER A 216 -2.07 -12.64 16.13
CA SER A 216 -2.32 -13.77 17.03
C SER A 216 -3.77 -13.86 17.53
N ALA A 217 -4.68 -12.99 17.10
CA ALA A 217 -6.10 -13.11 17.39
C ALA A 217 -6.66 -14.40 16.76
N VAL A 218 -7.45 -15.15 17.52
CA VAL A 218 -8.03 -16.43 17.10
C VAL A 218 -9.52 -16.27 16.92
N LEU A 219 -10.00 -16.63 15.73
CA LEU A 219 -11.39 -16.49 15.32
C LEU A 219 -12.14 -17.83 15.36
N ASN A 220 -13.37 -17.80 15.86
CA ASN A 220 -14.37 -18.85 15.74
C ASN A 220 -15.40 -18.46 14.68
N LEU A 221 -15.09 -18.78 13.42
CA LEU A 221 -15.89 -18.38 12.26
C LEU A 221 -17.30 -18.99 12.23
N GLN A 222 -17.49 -20.16 12.86
CA GLN A 222 -18.79 -20.85 12.95
C GLN A 222 -19.45 -21.09 11.58
N GLY A 223 -20.75 -20.78 11.43
CA GLY A 223 -21.51 -21.05 10.21
C GLY A 223 -21.43 -19.94 9.17
N SER A 224 -21.49 -20.33 7.89
CA SER A 224 -21.65 -19.39 6.77
C SER A 224 -23.08 -18.86 6.71
N THR A 225 -23.23 -17.60 6.29
CA THR A 225 -24.52 -16.92 6.11
C THR A 225 -24.54 -16.14 4.79
N SER A 226 -25.55 -15.28 4.60
CA SER A 226 -25.68 -14.42 3.41
C SER A 226 -26.02 -12.99 3.83
N GLN A 227 -25.73 -12.04 2.94
CA GLN A 227 -26.06 -10.64 3.15
C GLN A 227 -27.55 -10.46 3.53
N GLY A 228 -27.81 -9.72 4.60
CA GLY A 228 -29.15 -9.46 5.12
C GLY A 228 -29.84 -10.63 5.82
N SER A 229 -29.17 -11.78 5.97
CA SER A 229 -29.68 -12.88 6.80
C SER A 229 -29.36 -12.64 8.27
N TYR A 230 -30.38 -12.31 9.04
CA TYR A 230 -30.28 -12.13 10.51
C TYR A 230 -30.58 -13.40 11.30
N THR A 231 -30.58 -14.56 10.64
CA THR A 231 -30.58 -15.84 11.36
C THR A 231 -29.19 -16.07 11.92
N ASP A 232 -29.09 -16.21 13.23
CA ASP A 232 -27.83 -16.47 13.90
C ASP A 232 -27.25 -17.83 13.48
N LYS A 233 -26.14 -17.79 12.75
CA LYS A 233 -25.33 -18.96 12.35
C LYS A 233 -24.04 -19.05 13.16
N ALA A 234 -23.87 -18.19 14.15
CA ALA A 234 -22.68 -18.05 14.94
C ALA A 234 -23.02 -17.65 16.40
N PRO A 235 -23.70 -18.53 17.15
CA PRO A 235 -24.21 -18.21 18.49
C PRO A 235 -23.13 -18.00 19.56
N GLU A 236 -21.87 -18.36 19.27
CA GLU A 236 -20.72 -18.10 20.14
C GLU A 236 -19.97 -16.84 19.69
N PRO A 237 -19.13 -16.22 20.53
CA PRO A 237 -18.29 -15.10 20.12
C PRO A 237 -17.41 -15.43 18.91
N LEU A 238 -17.22 -14.45 18.01
CA LEU A 238 -16.27 -14.50 16.91
C LEU A 238 -14.84 -14.58 17.43
N PHE A 239 -14.50 -13.86 18.49
CA PHE A 239 -13.15 -13.85 19.05
C PHE A 239 -13.02 -14.84 20.21
N THR A 240 -12.18 -15.88 20.04
CA THR A 240 -11.88 -16.81 21.14
C THR A 240 -10.71 -16.35 21.99
N SER A 241 -9.78 -15.60 21.40
CA SER A 241 -8.65 -14.98 22.11
C SER A 241 -8.08 -13.83 21.29
N VAL A 242 -7.63 -12.78 21.97
CA VAL A 242 -6.88 -11.66 21.38
C VAL A 242 -5.65 -11.36 22.23
N PRO A 243 -4.60 -10.72 21.67
CA PRO A 243 -3.43 -10.31 22.46
C PRO A 243 -3.73 -9.06 23.30
N GLU A 244 -4.50 -9.20 24.38
CA GLU A 244 -4.98 -8.06 25.19
C GLU A 244 -3.87 -7.08 25.65
N ASP A 245 -2.67 -7.58 25.99
CA ASP A 245 -1.53 -6.72 26.36
C ASP A 245 -1.15 -5.74 25.24
N LEU A 246 -1.24 -6.18 23.97
CA LEU A 246 -1.03 -5.32 22.80
C LEU A 246 -2.18 -4.30 22.69
N LEU A 247 -3.43 -4.74 22.86
CA LEU A 247 -4.62 -3.87 22.79
C LEU A 247 -4.69 -2.87 23.96
N ASN A 248 -3.91 -3.08 25.03
CA ASN A 248 -3.78 -2.19 26.19
C ASN A 248 -2.53 -1.31 26.12
N SER A 249 -1.79 -1.29 25.00
CA SER A 249 -0.57 -0.51 24.84
C SER A 249 -0.50 0.21 23.49
N GLY A 250 0.47 1.13 23.36
CA GLY A 250 0.75 1.83 22.11
C GLY A 250 -0.46 2.56 21.52
N THR A 251 -0.58 2.53 20.19
CA THR A 251 -1.66 3.15 19.43
C THR A 251 -3.02 2.50 19.69
N TYR A 252 -3.09 1.21 20.05
CA TYR A 252 -4.35 0.60 20.47
C TYR A 252 -4.90 1.23 21.75
N ALA A 253 -4.05 1.47 22.75
CA ALA A 253 -4.50 2.12 24.00
C ALA A 253 -5.03 3.53 23.73
N MET A 254 -4.33 4.30 22.89
CA MET A 254 -4.76 5.64 22.47
C MET A 254 -6.05 5.60 21.65
N PHE A 255 -6.19 4.62 20.75
CA PHE A 255 -7.42 4.42 19.98
C PHE A 255 -8.61 4.05 20.88
N ARG A 256 -8.36 3.25 21.92
CA ARG A 256 -9.40 2.85 22.88
C ARG A 256 -9.85 4.00 23.77
N SER A 257 -8.94 4.90 24.16
CA SER A 257 -9.29 6.07 24.97
C SER A 257 -10.13 7.08 24.21
N THR A 258 -10.24 6.99 22.87
CA THR A 258 -11.15 7.88 22.14
C THR A 258 -12.56 7.32 22.05
N TRP A 259 -12.83 6.06 22.44
CA TRP A 259 -14.14 5.45 22.17
C TRP A 259 -15.28 6.05 23.00
N ASP A 260 -15.01 6.50 24.22
CA ASP A 260 -15.98 7.14 25.10
C ASP A 260 -16.25 8.61 24.76
N ASN A 261 -15.48 9.18 23.83
CA ASN A 261 -15.67 10.54 23.30
C ASN A 261 -16.89 10.62 22.38
N TYR A 262 -17.31 9.50 21.79
CA TYR A 262 -18.31 9.47 20.74
C TYR A 262 -19.66 8.97 21.23
N VAL A 263 -20.72 9.61 20.72
CA VAL A 263 -22.11 9.21 21.00
C VAL A 263 -22.67 8.52 19.77
N TYR A 264 -22.85 7.21 19.87
CA TYR A 264 -23.29 6.40 18.72
C TYR A 264 -24.61 6.85 18.09
N ASP A 265 -25.48 7.59 18.78
CA ASP A 265 -26.74 8.11 18.21
C ASP A 265 -26.51 9.44 17.48
N VAL A 266 -26.55 9.40 16.15
CA VAL A 266 -26.29 10.56 15.27
C VAL A 266 -27.31 11.70 15.42
N THR A 267 -28.36 11.52 16.22
CA THR A 267 -29.35 12.58 16.51
C THR A 267 -28.95 13.44 17.70
N ILE A 268 -27.92 13.04 18.45
CA ILE A 268 -27.37 13.75 19.60
C ILE A 268 -26.17 14.60 19.12
N ALA A 269 -26.11 15.85 19.57
CA ALA A 269 -24.97 16.72 19.25
C ALA A 269 -23.77 16.31 20.12
N GLU A 270 -22.60 16.23 19.51
CA GLU A 270 -21.36 16.02 20.24
C GLU A 270 -20.88 17.34 20.86
N ASP A 271 -20.39 17.26 22.10
CA ASP A 271 -19.73 18.37 22.77
C ASP A 271 -18.25 18.01 22.92
N VAL A 272 -17.44 18.39 21.93
CA VAL A 272 -16.02 18.04 21.90
C VAL A 272 -15.25 18.86 22.94
N THR A 273 -14.88 18.19 24.03
CA THR A 273 -14.09 18.74 25.13
C THR A 273 -12.62 18.94 24.73
N GLU A 274 -11.87 19.65 25.57
CA GLU A 274 -10.43 19.84 25.31
C GLU A 274 -9.67 18.54 25.53
N GLU A 275 -10.08 17.74 26.51
CA GLU A 275 -9.52 16.41 26.77
C GLU A 275 -9.67 15.48 25.56
N GLU A 276 -10.85 15.43 24.95
CA GLU A 276 -11.12 14.61 23.77
C GLU A 276 -10.25 15.06 22.57
N ARG A 277 -10.09 16.38 22.36
CA ARG A 277 -9.15 16.91 21.35
C ARG A 277 -7.72 16.48 21.61
N ILE A 278 -7.29 16.45 22.87
CA ILE A 278 -5.93 16.01 23.24
C ILE A 278 -5.75 14.53 22.92
N GLU A 279 -6.75 13.68 23.18
CA GLU A 279 -6.69 12.26 22.87
C GLU A 279 -6.64 12.01 21.36
N GLU A 280 -7.52 12.67 20.58
CA GLU A 280 -7.54 12.59 19.13
C GLU A 280 -6.20 13.04 18.52
N THR A 281 -5.68 14.20 18.93
CA THR A 281 -4.41 14.72 18.42
C THR A 281 -3.22 13.85 18.84
N THR A 282 -3.24 13.29 20.05
CA THR A 282 -2.21 12.34 20.51
C THR A 282 -2.22 11.07 19.66
N LEU A 283 -3.40 10.52 19.35
CA LEU A 283 -3.55 9.37 18.48
C LEU A 283 -3.04 9.66 17.06
N ILE A 284 -3.45 10.80 16.46
CA ILE A 284 -2.98 11.22 15.13
C ILE A 284 -1.46 11.30 15.11
N ASP A 285 -0.86 12.00 16.06
CA ASP A 285 0.59 12.23 16.06
C ASP A 285 1.35 10.90 16.28
N ALA A 286 0.84 9.98 17.09
CA ALA A 286 1.41 8.65 17.27
C ALA A 286 1.32 7.80 15.99
N ILE A 287 0.19 7.82 15.29
CA ILE A 287 0.01 7.14 14.00
C ILE A 287 0.98 7.69 12.96
N LEU A 288 1.06 9.01 12.82
CA LEU A 288 1.93 9.66 11.83
C LEU A 288 3.42 9.50 12.15
N ALA A 289 3.77 9.28 13.41
CA ALA A 289 5.14 8.96 13.83
C ALA A 289 5.53 7.49 13.61
N SER A 290 4.57 6.58 13.43
CA SER A 290 4.85 5.15 13.15
C SER A 290 5.53 4.95 11.78
N ASP A 291 6.23 3.84 11.58
CA ASP A 291 6.83 3.51 10.28
C ASP A 291 5.78 3.38 9.17
N VAL A 292 4.59 2.87 9.51
CA VAL A 292 3.42 2.76 8.61
C VAL A 292 2.94 4.16 8.20
N GLY A 293 2.69 5.03 9.17
CA GLY A 293 2.22 6.40 8.93
C GLY A 293 3.21 7.24 8.14
N GLN A 294 4.50 7.16 8.49
CA GLN A 294 5.56 7.84 7.75
C GLN A 294 5.67 7.34 6.30
N THR A 295 5.56 6.03 6.08
CA THR A 295 5.63 5.44 4.72
C THR A 295 4.46 5.91 3.85
N ALA A 296 3.24 5.91 4.39
CA ALA A 296 2.05 6.40 3.68
C ALA A 296 2.13 7.91 3.40
N ALA A 297 2.55 8.72 4.38
CA ALA A 297 2.73 10.16 4.22
C ALA A 297 3.75 10.48 3.14
N ASN A 298 4.94 9.85 3.21
CA ASN A 298 6.02 10.05 2.25
C ASN A 298 5.61 9.65 0.84
N PHE A 299 4.83 8.57 0.69
CA PHE A 299 4.27 8.17 -0.59
C PHE A 299 3.42 9.30 -1.20
N LEU A 300 2.42 9.80 -0.46
CA LEU A 300 1.51 10.84 -0.97
C LEU A 300 2.23 12.17 -1.22
N ILE A 301 3.20 12.54 -0.39
CA ILE A 301 4.06 13.72 -0.59
C ILE A 301 4.91 13.56 -1.85
N SER A 302 5.54 12.39 -2.04
CA SER A 302 6.38 12.12 -3.24
C SER A 302 5.59 12.15 -4.54
N LYS A 303 4.28 11.87 -4.47
CA LYS A 303 3.33 11.93 -5.59
C LYS A 303 2.77 13.33 -5.83
N GLY A 304 3.10 14.29 -4.97
CA GLY A 304 2.69 15.68 -5.09
C GLY A 304 1.27 15.97 -4.61
N TYR A 305 0.63 15.05 -3.87
CA TYR A 305 -0.67 15.33 -3.24
C TYR A 305 -0.54 16.31 -2.06
N PHE A 306 0.62 16.31 -1.41
CA PHE A 306 0.92 17.19 -0.27
C PHE A 306 2.32 17.78 -0.42
N ALA A 307 2.51 19.01 0.05
CA ALA A 307 3.80 19.69 -0.04
C ALA A 307 4.79 19.16 1.00
N ASP A 308 4.29 18.75 2.16
CA ASP A 308 5.07 18.35 3.33
C ASP A 308 4.22 17.56 4.34
N LEU A 309 4.86 17.07 5.40
CA LEU A 309 4.17 16.34 6.47
C LEU A 309 3.16 17.21 7.22
N ALA A 310 3.38 18.53 7.32
CA ALA A 310 2.47 19.43 8.03
C ALA A 310 1.13 19.58 7.30
N SER A 311 1.17 19.78 5.97
CA SER A 311 -0.03 19.82 5.13
C SER A 311 -0.75 18.47 5.09
N TYR A 312 -0.02 17.35 5.07
CA TYR A 312 -0.62 16.02 5.21
C TYR A 312 -1.29 15.81 6.57
N ARG A 313 -0.62 16.16 7.68
CA ARG A 313 -1.18 16.04 9.04
C ARG A 313 -2.44 16.88 9.22
N SER A 314 -2.44 18.11 8.71
CA SER A 314 -3.64 18.97 8.74
C SER A 314 -4.79 18.40 7.90
N TYR A 315 -4.48 17.79 6.75
CA TYR A 315 -5.48 17.11 5.93
C TYR A 315 -6.03 15.86 6.63
N PHE A 316 -5.15 15.03 7.18
CA PHE A 316 -5.52 13.82 7.93
C PHE A 316 -6.47 14.15 9.09
N ASP A 317 -6.12 15.16 9.89
CA ASP A 317 -6.95 15.69 10.97
C ASP A 317 -8.34 16.11 10.45
N THR A 318 -8.37 16.90 9.37
CA THR A 318 -9.63 17.38 8.79
C THR A 318 -10.52 16.26 8.29
N ILE A 319 -9.99 15.29 7.54
CA ILE A 319 -10.84 14.27 6.89
C ILE A 319 -11.40 13.25 7.89
N TRP A 320 -10.68 12.99 8.98
CA TRP A 320 -11.04 11.98 9.98
C TRP A 320 -11.78 12.56 11.17
N PHE A 321 -11.31 13.66 11.75
CA PHE A 321 -11.83 14.23 13.00
C PHE A 321 -12.64 15.52 12.79
N GLY A 322 -12.66 16.04 11.57
CA GLY A 322 -13.53 17.16 11.22
C GLY A 322 -15.01 16.78 11.34
N LEU A 323 -15.73 17.48 12.22
CA LEU A 323 -17.17 17.25 12.42
C LEU A 323 -18.01 17.66 11.20
N TYR A 324 -19.02 16.85 10.92
CA TYR A 324 -20.07 17.13 9.94
C TYR A 324 -21.44 16.67 10.48
N THR A 325 -22.51 17.00 9.75
CA THR A 325 -23.87 16.53 10.12
C THR A 325 -24.21 15.25 9.34
N ARG A 326 -24.86 14.30 10.01
CA ARG A 326 -25.32 13.06 9.37
C ARG A 326 -26.84 12.91 9.49
N GLY A 327 -27.48 12.50 8.39
CA GLY A 327 -28.93 12.30 8.36
C GLY A 327 -29.79 13.56 8.58
N GLY A 328 -29.20 14.76 8.50
CA GLY A 328 -29.87 16.02 8.86
C GLY A 328 -29.93 16.29 10.37
N GLY A 329 -29.19 15.50 11.16
CA GLY A 329 -28.99 15.70 12.60
C GLY A 329 -28.06 16.88 12.91
N PRO A 330 -27.71 17.06 14.20
CA PRO A 330 -26.76 18.07 14.62
C PRO A 330 -25.35 17.84 14.06
N LEU A 331 -24.47 18.82 14.28
CA LEU A 331 -23.04 18.65 14.06
C LEU A 331 -22.50 17.76 15.17
N GLY A 332 -22.06 16.55 14.83
CA GLY A 332 -21.67 15.55 15.81
C GLY A 332 -21.41 14.18 15.21
N SER A 333 -20.82 14.17 14.00
CA SER A 333 -20.32 12.94 13.38
C SER A 333 -18.96 13.25 12.78
N SER A 334 -18.04 12.30 12.86
CA SER A 334 -16.72 12.39 12.21
C SER A 334 -16.44 11.20 11.29
N GLY A 335 -15.41 11.28 10.45
CA GLY A 335 -15.01 10.15 9.61
C GLY A 335 -14.46 9.00 10.44
N PHE A 336 -13.73 9.34 11.51
CA PHE A 336 -13.13 8.42 12.46
C PHE A 336 -14.20 7.65 13.22
N GLU A 337 -15.15 8.37 13.82
CA GLU A 337 -16.27 7.80 14.55
C GLU A 337 -17.05 6.85 13.65
N HIS A 338 -17.59 7.34 12.53
CA HIS A 338 -18.40 6.54 11.62
C HIS A 338 -17.66 5.27 11.20
N VAL A 339 -16.41 5.35 10.74
CA VAL A 339 -15.69 4.19 10.21
C VAL A 339 -15.27 3.22 11.31
N LEU A 340 -14.61 3.70 12.36
CA LEU A 340 -13.88 2.84 13.30
C LEU A 340 -14.64 2.59 14.60
N VAL A 341 -15.44 3.55 15.08
CA VAL A 341 -16.19 3.42 16.35
C VAL A 341 -17.60 2.88 16.10
N GLY A 342 -18.24 3.36 15.03
CA GLY A 342 -19.58 3.00 14.60
C GLY A 342 -20.67 3.93 15.14
N GLU A 343 -21.70 4.12 14.32
CA GLU A 343 -22.85 4.98 14.60
C GLU A 343 -24.17 4.24 14.36
N ILE A 344 -25.26 4.77 14.90
CA ILE A 344 -26.64 4.31 14.74
C ILE A 344 -27.47 5.46 14.20
N LYS A 345 -28.14 5.22 13.08
CA LYS A 345 -29.11 6.14 12.49
C LYS A 345 -30.49 5.48 12.36
N ASP A 346 -30.65 4.64 11.35
CA ASP A 346 -31.84 3.80 11.10
C ASP A 346 -31.47 2.30 11.22
N GLY A 347 -30.34 2.05 11.87
CA GLY A 347 -29.52 0.84 11.81
C GLY A 347 -28.05 1.21 11.96
N ILE A 348 -27.19 0.19 12.02
CA ILE A 348 -25.74 0.39 12.16
C ILE A 348 -25.18 1.06 10.90
N SER A 349 -24.49 2.17 11.08
CA SER A 349 -23.81 2.97 10.06
C SER A 349 -22.31 2.92 10.34
N GLY A 350 -21.52 2.51 9.34
CA GLY A 350 -20.08 2.34 9.54
C GLY A 350 -19.76 1.17 10.48
N PHE A 351 -18.87 1.29 11.46
CA PHE A 351 -18.42 0.17 12.30
C PHE A 351 -17.66 -0.91 11.49
N HIS A 352 -16.39 -0.63 11.22
CA HIS A 352 -15.50 -1.45 10.38
C HIS A 352 -14.17 -1.84 11.05
N ASN A 353 -13.99 -1.51 12.32
CA ASN A 353 -12.77 -1.86 13.05
C ASN A 353 -12.93 -3.12 13.90
N TRP A 354 -11.95 -4.01 13.84
CA TRP A 354 -11.98 -5.29 14.52
C TRP A 354 -11.74 -5.19 16.04
N ALA A 355 -10.91 -4.25 16.49
CA ALA A 355 -10.61 -4.09 17.92
C ALA A 355 -11.82 -3.52 18.66
N ARG A 356 -12.52 -2.56 18.03
CA ARG A 356 -13.82 -2.09 18.50
C ARG A 356 -14.87 -3.19 18.49
N PHE A 357 -14.92 -4.01 17.42
CA PHE A 357 -15.83 -5.16 17.36
C PHE A 357 -15.60 -6.12 18.53
N TRP A 358 -14.34 -6.48 18.79
CA TRP A 358 -13.98 -7.37 19.89
C TRP A 358 -14.41 -6.81 21.25
N GLU A 359 -14.20 -5.52 21.50
CA GLU A 359 -14.61 -4.91 22.78
C GLU A 359 -16.13 -4.95 22.95
N GLU A 360 -16.89 -4.59 21.91
CA GLU A 360 -18.35 -4.60 21.96
C GLU A 360 -18.91 -6.03 22.08
N GLU A 361 -18.25 -7.03 21.50
CA GLU A 361 -18.59 -8.45 21.66
C GLU A 361 -18.31 -8.90 23.10
N ARG A 362 -17.17 -8.50 23.67
CA ARG A 362 -16.75 -8.81 25.03
C ARG A 362 -17.74 -8.30 26.08
N ILE A 363 -18.36 -7.14 25.85
CA ILE A 363 -19.38 -6.57 26.75
C ILE A 363 -20.81 -7.01 26.42
N GLY A 364 -21.00 -7.82 25.36
CA GLY A 364 -22.29 -8.41 25.00
C GLY A 364 -23.20 -7.52 24.14
N GLU A 365 -22.67 -6.43 23.60
CA GLU A 365 -23.44 -5.48 22.77
C GLU A 365 -23.32 -5.77 21.27
N MET A 366 -22.28 -6.50 20.85
CA MET A 366 -22.09 -6.97 19.48
C MET A 366 -22.39 -8.46 19.34
N ASN A 367 -23.10 -8.82 18.27
CA ASN A 367 -23.35 -10.21 17.87
C ASN A 367 -22.94 -10.43 16.40
N TYR A 368 -21.96 -11.29 16.19
CA TYR A 368 -21.55 -11.80 14.89
C TYR A 368 -22.52 -12.90 14.42
N LEU A 369 -23.13 -12.75 13.24
CA LEU A 369 -24.21 -13.66 12.81
C LEU A 369 -23.75 -14.78 11.85
N GLY A 370 -22.45 -14.90 11.60
CA GLY A 370 -21.84 -15.84 10.65
C GLY A 370 -21.12 -15.14 9.49
N TYR A 371 -20.22 -15.85 8.80
CA TYR A 371 -19.41 -15.24 7.75
C TYR A 371 -20.10 -15.34 6.39
N ILE A 372 -19.97 -14.31 5.57
CA ILE A 372 -20.30 -14.34 4.14
C ILE A 372 -19.07 -14.77 3.36
N LYS A 373 -17.93 -14.13 3.63
CA LYS A 373 -16.66 -14.38 2.95
C LYS A 373 -15.48 -14.06 3.85
N THR A 374 -14.39 -14.81 3.69
CA THR A 374 -13.13 -14.59 4.41
C THR A 374 -11.94 -14.64 3.45
N ALA A 375 -10.87 -13.92 3.78
CA ALA A 375 -9.54 -14.08 3.20
C ALA A 375 -8.49 -14.04 4.30
N ASP A 376 -7.57 -15.01 4.26
CA ASP A 376 -6.37 -15.03 5.11
C ASP A 376 -5.30 -14.17 4.45
N LEU A 377 -4.88 -13.12 5.14
CA LEU A 377 -3.87 -12.16 4.73
C LEU A 377 -2.53 -12.44 5.43
N ASN A 378 -2.26 -13.71 5.74
CA ASN A 378 -1.07 -14.24 6.43
C ASN A 378 -0.90 -13.61 7.81
N GLY A 379 -1.79 -14.02 8.73
CA GLY A 379 -1.84 -13.56 10.12
C GLY A 379 -3.00 -12.59 10.38
N ASN A 380 -3.30 -11.72 9.42
CA ASN A 380 -4.50 -10.90 9.44
C ASN A 380 -5.64 -11.60 8.70
N THR A 381 -6.90 -11.28 9.01
CA THR A 381 -8.07 -11.87 8.33
C THR A 381 -9.03 -10.79 7.86
N LEU A 382 -9.34 -10.74 6.57
CA LEU A 382 -10.48 -9.99 6.07
C LEU A 382 -11.74 -10.86 6.22
N ILE A 383 -12.75 -10.36 6.91
CA ILE A 383 -14.06 -11.01 7.05
C ILE A 383 -15.16 -10.06 6.61
N GLU A 384 -16.13 -10.59 5.87
CA GLU A 384 -17.39 -9.93 5.54
C GLU A 384 -18.55 -10.71 6.17
N MET A 385 -19.46 -10.01 6.85
CA MET A 385 -20.48 -10.60 7.72
C MET A 385 -21.66 -9.65 7.96
N PRO A 386 -22.90 -10.16 8.14
CA PRO A 386 -23.92 -9.43 8.86
C PRO A 386 -23.61 -9.43 10.36
N MET A 387 -24.05 -8.38 11.04
CA MET A 387 -23.84 -8.20 12.48
C MET A 387 -25.06 -7.57 13.13
N GLN A 388 -25.16 -7.70 14.44
CA GLN A 388 -26.07 -6.93 15.28
C GLN A 388 -25.28 -6.20 16.36
N TRP A 389 -25.61 -4.94 16.62
CA TRP A 389 -24.96 -4.09 17.60
C TRP A 389 -26.01 -3.24 18.28
N GLN A 390 -26.04 -3.22 19.62
CA GLN A 390 -27.02 -2.47 20.41
C GLN A 390 -28.48 -2.79 19.99
N GLY A 391 -28.72 -4.04 19.55
CA GLY A 391 -30.03 -4.50 19.05
C GLY A 391 -30.38 -4.11 17.61
N TYR A 392 -29.54 -3.33 16.91
CA TYR A 392 -29.73 -2.97 15.50
C TYR A 392 -28.98 -3.92 14.59
N ASN A 393 -29.56 -4.23 13.41
CA ASN A 393 -28.92 -5.12 12.45
C ASN A 393 -28.19 -4.34 11.35
N LYS A 394 -27.06 -4.88 10.89
CA LYS A 394 -26.39 -4.48 9.65
C LYS A 394 -26.39 -5.63 8.66
N ALA A 395 -26.92 -5.40 7.46
CA ALA A 395 -27.03 -6.45 6.44
C ALA A 395 -25.67 -6.99 5.98
N ILE A 396 -24.64 -6.15 6.01
CA ILE A 396 -23.28 -6.48 5.61
C ILE A 396 -22.31 -5.46 6.21
N SER A 397 -21.21 -5.96 6.77
CA SER A 397 -20.02 -5.21 7.13
C SER A 397 -18.80 -6.03 6.78
N SER A 398 -17.66 -5.38 6.77
CA SER A 398 -16.36 -6.00 6.59
C SER A 398 -15.34 -5.36 7.52
N ILE A 399 -14.46 -6.19 8.09
CA ILE A 399 -13.40 -5.76 9.01
C ILE A 399 -12.08 -6.45 8.64
N LEU A 400 -10.96 -5.78 8.91
CA LEU A 400 -9.63 -6.36 8.85
C LEU A 400 -9.22 -6.78 10.26
N VAL A 401 -9.28 -8.06 10.59
CA VAL A 401 -8.86 -8.58 11.89
C VAL A 401 -7.34 -8.64 11.97
N GLY A 402 -6.79 -8.13 13.07
CA GLY A 402 -5.37 -8.23 13.40
C GLY A 402 -4.55 -6.99 13.02
N THR A 403 -5.12 -6.03 12.31
CA THR A 403 -4.42 -4.82 11.86
C THR A 403 -4.33 -3.75 12.95
N SER A 404 -3.26 -2.96 12.97
CA SER A 404 -3.16 -1.81 13.90
C SER A 404 -4.05 -0.61 13.48
N PRO A 405 -4.33 0.32 14.41
CA PRO A 405 -5.00 1.58 14.07
C PRO A 405 -4.22 2.39 13.03
N GLU A 406 -2.89 2.43 13.11
CA GLU A 406 -2.05 3.15 12.16
C GLU A 406 -2.11 2.56 10.75
N LEU A 407 -2.22 1.22 10.60
CA LEU A 407 -2.37 0.57 9.30
C LEU A 407 -3.71 0.93 8.66
N GLU A 408 -4.83 0.72 9.36
CA GLU A 408 -6.16 0.99 8.79
C GLU A 408 -6.31 2.47 8.42
N LEU A 409 -5.98 3.40 9.33
CA LEU A 409 -6.12 4.83 9.06
C LEU A 409 -5.18 5.32 7.95
N SER A 410 -3.94 4.85 7.90
CA SER A 410 -2.99 5.22 6.84
C SER A 410 -3.43 4.67 5.48
N LEU A 411 -3.82 3.39 5.43
CA LEU A 411 -4.25 2.74 4.20
C LEU A 411 -5.53 3.37 3.65
N TYR A 412 -6.52 3.59 4.51
CA TYR A 412 -7.78 4.23 4.13
C TYR A 412 -7.55 5.68 3.67
N THR A 413 -6.62 6.41 4.29
CA THR A 413 -6.25 7.77 3.84
C THR A 413 -5.62 7.76 2.45
N VAL A 414 -4.66 6.85 2.18
CA VAL A 414 -4.07 6.71 0.84
C VAL A 414 -5.15 6.44 -0.20
N CYS A 415 -6.06 5.51 0.09
CA CYS A 415 -7.15 5.17 -0.82
C CYS A 415 -8.16 6.31 -0.99
N PHE A 416 -8.43 7.08 0.07
CA PHE A 416 -9.29 8.26 -0.01
C PHE A 416 -8.70 9.36 -0.91
N VAL A 417 -7.38 9.58 -0.81
CA VAL A 417 -6.69 10.59 -1.62
C VAL A 417 -6.53 10.15 -3.08
N THR A 418 -6.19 8.88 -3.32
CA THR A 418 -5.80 8.40 -4.66
C THR A 418 -6.95 7.78 -5.46
N ARG A 419 -8.00 7.32 -4.78
CA ARG A 419 -9.15 6.58 -5.35
C ARG A 419 -10.48 6.95 -4.65
N PRO A 420 -10.80 8.24 -4.43
CA PRO A 420 -12.03 8.64 -3.75
C PRO A 420 -13.26 8.07 -4.47
N ASN A 421 -14.27 7.62 -3.72
CA ASN A 421 -15.54 7.08 -4.25
C ASN A 421 -15.37 5.86 -5.18
N SER A 422 -14.24 5.16 -5.12
CA SER A 422 -13.95 4.01 -5.97
C SER A 422 -13.24 2.91 -5.19
N LYS A 423 -13.21 1.69 -5.74
CA LYS A 423 -12.43 0.59 -5.16
C LYS A 423 -10.95 0.87 -5.37
N CYS A 424 -10.24 1.10 -4.28
CA CYS A 424 -8.80 1.22 -4.23
C CYS A 424 -8.17 -0.17 -4.19
N PRO A 425 -7.36 -0.58 -5.20
CA PRO A 425 -6.74 -1.90 -5.21
C PRO A 425 -5.61 -1.97 -4.19
N VAL A 426 -5.66 -2.98 -3.33
CA VAL A 426 -4.67 -3.19 -2.28
C VAL A 426 -4.21 -4.64 -2.25
N ALA A 427 -3.05 -4.86 -1.67
CA ALA A 427 -2.47 -6.17 -1.48
C ALA A 427 -1.92 -6.30 -0.06
N ALA A 428 -2.05 -7.50 0.49
CA ALA A 428 -1.45 -7.88 1.76
C ALA A 428 -0.93 -9.30 1.60
N ASN A 429 0.38 -9.49 1.79
CA ASN A 429 1.02 -10.81 1.78
C ASN A 429 0.67 -11.67 0.55
N GLY A 430 0.61 -11.05 -0.63
CA GLY A 430 0.32 -11.73 -1.90
C GLY A 430 -1.17 -12.00 -2.17
N GLN A 431 -2.07 -11.62 -1.26
CA GLN A 431 -3.52 -11.59 -1.51
C GLN A 431 -3.95 -10.21 -1.98
N PHE A 432 -4.91 -10.17 -2.90
CA PHE A 432 -5.49 -8.93 -3.40
C PHE A 432 -6.91 -8.74 -2.86
N PHE A 433 -7.20 -7.52 -2.44
CA PHE A 433 -8.52 -7.07 -2.05
C PHE A 433 -8.66 -5.59 -2.41
N SER A 434 -9.74 -4.94 -2.01
CA SER A 434 -9.95 -3.51 -2.22
C SER A 434 -10.28 -2.79 -0.92
N VAL A 435 -9.98 -1.50 -0.86
CA VAL A 435 -10.58 -0.58 0.10
C VAL A 435 -11.57 0.29 -0.65
N GLN A 436 -12.82 0.33 -0.21
CA GLN A 436 -13.80 1.27 -0.72
C GLN A 436 -13.83 2.49 0.21
N THR A 437 -13.70 3.68 -0.36
CA THR A 437 -13.91 4.94 0.37
C THR A 437 -15.02 5.75 -0.28
N TYR A 438 -15.70 6.58 0.50
CA TYR A 438 -16.64 7.58 0.00
C TYR A 438 -16.38 8.92 0.65
N ASP A 439 -16.46 9.99 -0.15
CA ASP A 439 -16.36 11.34 0.36
C ASP A 439 -17.70 11.88 0.85
N LEU A 440 -17.62 12.77 1.83
CA LEU A 440 -18.73 13.59 2.27
C LEU A 440 -18.33 15.05 2.13
N LYS A 441 -19.06 15.81 1.31
CA LYS A 441 -18.82 17.23 1.09
C LYS A 441 -19.88 18.04 1.82
N GLN A 442 -19.47 18.81 2.83
CA GLN A 442 -20.34 19.69 3.61
C GLN A 442 -19.59 20.95 4.02
N ASN A 443 -20.29 22.09 4.05
CA ASN A 443 -19.76 23.38 4.54
C ASN A 443 -18.41 23.79 3.93
N GLY A 444 -18.15 23.39 2.67
CA GLY A 444 -16.88 23.66 1.99
C GLY A 444 -15.72 22.71 2.35
N GLY A 445 -15.92 21.79 3.31
CA GLY A 445 -15.00 20.71 3.64
C GLY A 445 -15.27 19.42 2.85
N THR A 446 -14.28 18.54 2.81
CA THR A 446 -14.38 17.17 2.30
C THR A 446 -13.87 16.23 3.38
N TYR A 447 -14.71 15.28 3.78
CA TYR A 447 -14.49 14.37 4.91
C TYR A 447 -14.58 12.92 4.44
N VAL A 448 -14.02 11.99 5.22
CA VAL A 448 -14.29 10.56 5.02
C VAL A 448 -15.74 10.30 5.41
N GLY A 449 -16.60 10.04 4.42
CA GLY A 449 -17.99 9.65 4.67
C GLY A 449 -18.12 8.19 5.10
N THR A 450 -17.29 7.32 4.54
CA THR A 450 -17.02 5.96 5.02
C THR A 450 -15.78 5.38 4.33
N ALA A 451 -15.12 4.42 4.98
CA ALA A 451 -14.04 3.62 4.40
C ALA A 451 -14.16 2.19 4.95
N TYR A 452 -13.95 1.18 4.12
CA TYR A 452 -13.96 -0.22 4.56
C TYR A 452 -13.25 -1.14 3.56
N PRO A 453 -12.69 -2.28 4.03
CA PRO A 453 -12.10 -3.28 3.17
C PRO A 453 -13.19 -4.08 2.45
N THR A 454 -12.96 -4.57 1.24
CA THR A 454 -13.94 -5.34 0.47
C THR A 454 -13.22 -6.30 -0.48
N PHE A 455 -13.90 -7.37 -0.85
CA PHE A 455 -13.36 -8.40 -1.74
C PHE A 455 -13.36 -8.02 -3.22
#